data_AF-A0A9N9PEX3-F1
#
_entry.id   AF-A0A9N9PEX3-F1
#
_cell.length_a   1.000
_cell.length_b   1.000
_cell.length_c   1.000
_cell.angle_alpha   90.00
_cell.angle_beta   90.00
_cell.angle_gamma   90.00
#
_symmetry.space_group_name_H-M   'P 1'
#
loop_
_entity.id
_entity.type
_entity.pdbx_description
1 polymer ?
#
loop_
_entity_poly.entity_id
_entity_poly.type
_entity_poly.pdbx_seq_one_letter_code
_entity_poly.pdbx_strand_id
1 'polypeptide(L)'
;MGIPIGKLQLYVAGAGIDPRRTLPITIDLGTNNEKNLNDEFYLGIRKNRVSDDEDIHPTQHRILFFGAGSAGVGVAKQLLEFFKIEHGMSEEDAKKLVWLVDTK
;
A
#
# COMPACT_ATOMS: atom_id res chain seq x y z
N MET A 1 -6.01 -10.43 4.29
CA MET A 1 -5.70 -10.42 5.74
C MET A 1 -4.52 -11.30 6.17
N GLY A 2 -4.35 -12.55 5.67
CA GLY A 2 -3.27 -13.43 6.13
C GLY A 2 -1.84 -12.89 5.98
N ILE A 3 -1.54 -12.24 4.84
CA ILE A 3 -0.19 -11.69 4.57
C ILE A 3 0.21 -10.56 5.55
N PRO A 4 -0.60 -9.50 5.77
CA PRO A 4 -0.31 -8.49 6.78
C PRO A 4 -0.04 -9.07 8.18
N ILE A 5 -0.85 -10.04 8.62
CA ILE A 5 -0.68 -10.69 9.92
C ILE A 5 0.67 -11.42 9.99
N GLY A 6 0.99 -12.24 8.98
CA GLY A 6 2.26 -12.97 8.92
C GLY A 6 3.48 -12.04 8.90
N LYS A 7 3.41 -10.90 8.21
CA LYS A 7 4.48 -9.90 8.22
C LYS A 7 4.69 -9.29 9.60
N LEU A 8 3.61 -8.96 10.31
CA LEU A 8 3.72 -8.47 11.69
C LEU A 8 4.31 -9.50 12.63
N GLN A 9 3.97 -10.79 12.48
CA GLN A 9 4.59 -11.85 13.27
C GLN A 9 6.11 -11.89 13.10
N LEU A 10 6.62 -11.68 11.87
CA LEU A 10 8.07 -11.58 11.63
C LEU A 10 8.69 -10.34 12.28
N TYR A 11 8.01 -9.18 12.25
CA TYR A 11 8.50 -7.97 12.93
C TYR A 11 8.53 -8.12 14.45
N VAL A 12 7.51 -8.76 15.02
CA VAL A 12 7.43 -9.02 16.47
C VAL A 12 8.51 -10.04 16.87
N ALA A 13 8.54 -11.21 16.23
CA ALA A 13 9.42 -12.30 16.62
C ALA A 13 10.90 -12.06 16.23
N GLY A 14 11.14 -11.48 15.05
CA GLY A 14 12.49 -11.28 14.51
C GLY A 14 13.13 -9.94 14.86
N ALA A 15 12.33 -8.88 15.03
CA ALA A 15 12.84 -7.52 15.29
C ALA A 15 12.40 -6.95 16.64
N GLY A 16 11.66 -7.71 17.46
CA GLY A 16 11.27 -7.30 18.82
C GLY A 16 10.24 -6.16 18.87
N ILE A 17 9.50 -5.91 17.80
CA ILE A 17 8.46 -4.88 17.79
C ILE A 17 7.33 -5.28 18.74
N ASP A 18 6.89 -4.36 19.61
CA ASP A 18 5.77 -4.62 20.53
C ASP A 18 4.48 -4.88 19.72
N PRO A 19 3.83 -6.04 19.87
CA PRO A 19 2.62 -6.37 19.12
C PRO A 19 1.48 -5.37 19.34
N ARG A 20 1.42 -4.70 20.50
CA ARG A 20 0.41 -3.66 20.80
C ARG A 20 0.60 -2.39 19.97
N ARG A 21 1.76 -2.24 19.32
CA ARG A 21 2.10 -1.12 18.45
C ARG A 21 2.01 -1.49 16.97
N THR A 22 1.37 -2.61 16.65
CA THR A 22 1.17 -3.08 15.28
C THR A 22 -0.30 -3.14 14.94
N LEU A 23 -0.66 -2.86 13.69
CA LEU A 23 -2.04 -2.92 13.21
C LEU A 23 -2.06 -3.55 11.80
N PRO A 24 -2.53 -4.80 11.64
CA PRO A 24 -2.68 -5.40 10.32
C PRO A 24 -3.91 -4.79 9.64
N ILE A 25 -3.72 -4.28 8.43
CA ILE A 25 -4.80 -3.70 7.63
C ILE A 25 -4.89 -4.45 6.31
N THR A 26 -6.11 -4.74 5.86
CA THR A 26 -6.42 -5.15 4.49
C THR A 26 -7.41 -4.14 3.94
N ILE A 27 -7.08 -3.50 2.82
CA ILE A 27 -8.01 -2.63 2.10
C ILE A 27 -8.73 -3.50 1.09
N ASP A 28 -10.05 -3.62 1.22
CA ASP A 28 -10.87 -4.41 0.31
C ASP A 28 -11.52 -3.52 -0.74
N LEU A 29 -11.00 -3.57 -1.97
CA LEU A 29 -11.55 -2.88 -3.14
C LEU A 29 -12.31 -3.85 -4.05
N GLY A 30 -12.63 -5.05 -3.57
CA GLY A 30 -13.19 -6.15 -4.37
C GLY A 30 -12.13 -7.10 -4.93
N THR A 31 -12.59 -8.05 -5.72
CA THR A 31 -11.79 -9.14 -6.28
C THR A 31 -12.25 -9.47 -7.70
N ASN A 32 -11.31 -9.64 -8.63
CA ASN A 32 -11.58 -10.12 -9.99
C ASN A 32 -11.47 -11.67 -10.08
N ASN A 33 -11.28 -12.34 -8.94
CA ASN A 33 -11.22 -13.79 -8.88
C ASN A 33 -12.65 -14.37 -8.76
N GLU A 34 -13.13 -14.96 -9.85
CA GLU A 34 -14.45 -15.60 -9.94
C GLU A 34 -14.69 -16.67 -8.87
N LYS A 35 -13.67 -17.41 -8.45
CA LYS A 35 -13.85 -18.41 -7.38
C LYS A 35 -14.28 -17.74 -6.08
N ASN A 36 -13.69 -16.60 -5.73
CA ASN A 36 -14.04 -15.87 -4.52
C ASN A 36 -15.43 -15.22 -4.63
N LEU A 37 -15.79 -14.70 -5.81
CA LEU A 37 -17.10 -14.09 -6.02
C LEU A 37 -18.25 -15.09 -5.84
N ASN A 38 -18.03 -16.34 -6.27
CA ASN A 38 -19.00 -17.43 -6.20
C ASN A 38 -18.92 -18.27 -4.90
N ASP A 39 -17.87 -18.13 -4.10
CA ASP A 39 -17.68 -18.90 -2.86
C ASP A 39 -18.50 -18.32 -1.71
N GLU A 40 -19.51 -19.03 -1.20
CA GLU A 40 -20.39 -18.63 -0.08
C GLU A 40 -19.61 -18.20 1.17
N PHE A 41 -18.42 -18.74 1.41
CA PHE A 41 -17.59 -18.43 2.57
C PHE A 41 -16.62 -17.27 2.36
N TYR A 42 -16.62 -16.64 1.18
CA TYR A 42 -15.78 -15.47 0.94
C TYR A 42 -16.18 -14.31 1.86
N LEU A 43 -15.22 -13.89 2.69
CA LEU A 43 -15.42 -12.84 3.71
C LEU A 43 -15.30 -11.42 3.15
N GLY A 44 -14.81 -11.25 1.92
CA GLY A 44 -14.61 -9.94 1.30
C GLY A 44 -15.83 -9.43 0.53
N ILE A 45 -15.69 -8.25 -0.07
CA ILE A 45 -16.74 -7.65 -0.88
C ILE A 45 -16.92 -8.45 -2.18
N ARG A 46 -18.13 -8.93 -2.44
CA ARG A 46 -18.50 -9.63 -3.69
C ARG A 46 -18.75 -8.66 -4.84
N LYS A 47 -17.70 -7.96 -5.24
CA LYS A 47 -17.70 -7.10 -6.41
C LYS A 47 -16.36 -7.22 -7.14
N ASN A 48 -16.41 -7.07 -8.46
CA ASN A 48 -15.21 -6.83 -9.25
C ASN A 48 -14.54 -5.53 -8.82
N ARG A 49 -13.22 -5.47 -8.99
CA ARG A 49 -12.47 -4.23 -8.82
C ARG A 49 -12.90 -3.22 -9.86
N VAL A 50 -12.71 -1.95 -9.53
CA VAL A 50 -12.84 -0.85 -10.50
C VAL A 50 -11.92 -1.17 -11.68
N SER A 51 -12.42 -1.03 -12.90
CA SER A 51 -11.63 -1.25 -14.11
C SER A 51 -10.57 -0.18 -14.25
N ASP A 52 -9.46 -0.50 -14.92
CA ASP A 52 -8.34 0.43 -15.12
C ASP A 52 -8.77 1.75 -15.80
N ASP A 53 -9.83 1.74 -16.62
CA ASP A 53 -10.40 2.94 -17.27
C ASP A 53 -11.12 3.89 -16.30
N GLU A 54 -11.58 3.39 -15.16
CA GLU A 54 -12.20 4.16 -14.07
C GLU A 54 -11.24 4.38 -12.89
N ASP A 55 -10.05 3.78 -12.94
CA ASP A 55 -9.03 3.94 -11.90
C ASP A 55 -8.29 5.28 -12.07
N ILE A 56 -7.82 5.82 -10.96
CA ILE A 56 -7.13 7.10 -10.96
C ILE A 56 -5.72 6.88 -11.53
N HIS A 57 -5.34 7.64 -12.56
CA HIS A 57 -4.01 7.51 -13.15
C HIS A 57 -2.94 7.69 -12.06
N PRO A 58 -1.84 6.90 -12.04
CA PRO A 58 -0.89 6.89 -10.93
C PRO A 58 -0.37 8.28 -10.52
N THR A 59 -0.17 9.16 -11.50
CA THR A 59 0.32 10.53 -11.30
C THR A 59 -0.69 11.49 -10.65
N GLN A 60 -1.95 11.07 -10.51
CA GLN A 60 -3.00 11.82 -9.83
C GLN A 60 -3.18 11.39 -8.36
N HIS A 61 -2.47 10.37 -7.90
CA HIS A 61 -2.50 9.96 -6.50
C HIS A 61 -1.72 10.91 -5.59
N ARG A 62 -2.14 10.92 -4.32
CA ARG A 62 -1.45 11.58 -3.22
C ARG A 62 -1.11 10.53 -2.19
N ILE A 63 0.18 10.28 -1.98
CA ILE A 63 0.68 9.14 -1.21
C ILE A 63 1.27 9.68 0.10
N LEU A 64 0.72 9.21 1.22
CA LEU A 64 1.18 9.58 2.55
C LEU A 64 1.78 8.37 3.27
N PHE A 65 3.04 8.48 3.68
CA PHE A 65 3.72 7.53 4.55
C PHE A 65 3.68 8.02 5.99
N PHE A 66 3.11 7.20 6.87
CA PHE A 66 3.17 7.43 8.31
C PHE A 66 4.40 6.70 8.88
N GLY A 67 5.48 7.45 9.06
CA GLY A 67 6.81 7.00 9.50
C GLY A 67 7.90 7.37 8.49
N ALA A 68 8.76 8.34 8.85
CA ALA A 68 9.89 8.79 8.02
C ALA A 68 11.21 8.04 8.34
N GLY A 69 11.13 6.82 8.87
CA GLY A 69 12.30 5.96 9.11
C GLY A 69 12.89 5.38 7.81
N SER A 70 14.00 4.66 7.94
CA SER A 70 14.75 4.09 6.79
C SER A 70 13.89 3.25 5.83
N ALA A 71 12.97 2.44 6.38
CA ALA A 71 12.06 1.63 5.57
C ALA A 71 11.05 2.48 4.78
N GLY A 72 10.40 3.46 5.44
CA GLY A 72 9.44 4.35 4.78
C GLY A 72 10.08 5.20 3.70
N VAL A 73 11.27 5.75 3.98
CA VAL A 73 12.07 6.51 3.01
C VAL A 73 12.50 5.63 1.83
N GLY A 74 12.90 4.38 2.08
CA GLY A 74 13.29 3.45 1.02
C GLY A 74 12.17 3.16 0.02
N VAL A 75 10.96 2.90 0.53
CA VAL A 75 9.78 2.68 -0.32
C VAL A 75 9.38 3.96 -1.05
N ALA A 76 9.36 5.11 -0.35
CA ALA A 76 9.06 6.40 -0.95
C ALA A 76 10.02 6.74 -2.11
N LYS A 77 11.31 6.41 -1.97
CA LYS A 77 12.31 6.60 -3.03
C LYS A 77 12.03 5.71 -4.24
N GLN A 78 11.62 4.45 -4.04
CA GLN A 78 11.25 3.58 -5.17
C GLN A 78 10.03 4.11 -5.92
N LEU A 79 9.02 4.63 -5.22
CA LEU A 79 7.87 5.28 -5.87
C LEU A 79 8.27 6.53 -6.64
N LEU A 80 9.19 7.33 -6.10
CA LEU A 80 9.72 8.49 -6.81
C LEU A 80 10.41 8.08 -8.13
N GLU A 81 11.25 7.05 -8.11
CA GLU A 81 11.87 6.52 -9.34
C GLU A 81 10.85 5.94 -10.31
N PHE A 82 9.81 5.27 -9.82
CA PHE A 82 8.69 4.81 -10.64
C PHE A 82 8.04 5.97 -11.42
N PHE A 83 7.69 7.08 -10.74
CA PHE A 83 7.10 8.24 -11.42
C PHE A 83 8.03 8.93 -12.41
N LYS A 84 9.34 8.96 -12.12
CA LYS A 84 10.34 9.54 -13.02
C LYS A 84 10.57 8.69 -14.27
N ILE A 85 10.74 7.39 -14.09
CA ILE A 85 11.18 6.47 -15.15
C ILE A 85 9.98 6.02 -16.00
N GLU A 86 8.91 5.54 -15.36
CA GLU A 86 7.76 4.96 -16.06
C GLU A 86 6.80 6.04 -16.57
N HIS A 87 6.74 7.20 -15.90
CA HIS A 87 5.83 8.29 -16.26
C HIS A 87 6.54 9.58 -16.69
N GLY A 88 7.87 9.58 -16.84
CA GLY A 88 8.65 10.71 -17.36
C GLY A 88 8.56 11.99 -16.52
N MET A 89 8.15 11.90 -15.26
CA MET A 89 7.96 13.08 -14.41
C MET A 89 9.31 13.70 -14.01
N SER A 90 9.31 15.02 -13.83
CA SER A 90 10.42 15.70 -13.17
C SER A 90 10.53 15.25 -11.72
N GLU A 91 11.74 15.30 -11.15
CA GLU A 91 11.94 14.95 -9.74
C GLU A 91 11.15 15.88 -8.80
N GLU A 92 11.02 17.16 -9.13
CA GLU A 92 10.24 18.12 -8.35
C GLU A 92 8.75 17.78 -8.33
N ASP A 93 8.19 17.36 -9.47
CA ASP A 93 6.78 17.01 -9.57
C ASP A 93 6.50 15.66 -8.90
N ALA A 94 7.39 14.67 -9.03
CA ALA A 94 7.26 13.39 -8.34
C ALA A 94 7.30 13.57 -6.81
N LYS A 95 8.13 14.48 -6.28
CA LYS A 95 8.16 14.81 -4.84
C LYS A 95 6.85 15.39 -4.32
N LYS A 96 6.05 16.06 -5.16
CA LYS A 96 4.75 16.62 -4.75
C LYS A 96 3.70 15.54 -4.53
N LEU A 97 3.90 14.33 -5.03
CA LEU A 97 2.96 13.22 -4.90
C LEU A 97 3.20 12.37 -3.63
N VAL A 98 4.40 12.42 -3.03
CA VAL A 98 4.79 11.53 -1.91
C VAL A 98 5.17 12.35 -0.68
N TRP A 99 4.43 12.17 0.41
CA TRP A 99 4.67 12.82 1.69
C TRP A 99 5.03 11.81 2.77
N LEU A 100 5.91 12.23 3.67
CA LEU A 100 6.26 11.46 4.86
C LEU A 100 5.90 12.29 6.09
N VAL A 101 5.22 11.67 7.04
CA VAL A 101 4.90 12.23 8.35
C VAL A 101 5.57 11.36 9.40
N ASP A 102 6.26 11.97 10.35
CA ASP A 102 6.82 11.29 11.51
C ASP A 102 6.21 11.86 12.79
N THR A 103 6.58 11.31 13.93
CA THR A 103 6.11 11.67 15.27
C THR A 103 6.45 13.09 15.73
N LYS A 104 7.16 13.89 14.92
CA LYS A 104 7.54 15.28 15.21
C LYS A 104 6.88 16.25 14.26
#